data_AF-A0A6V7K2M4-F1
#
_entry.id   AF-A0A6V7K2M4-F1
#
_cell.length_a   1.000
_cell.length_b   1.000
_cell.length_c   1.000
_cell.angle_alpha   90.00
_cell.angle_beta   90.00
_cell.angle_gamma   90.00
#
_symmetry.space_group_name_H-M   'P 1'
#
loop_
_entity.id
_entity.type
_entity.pdbx_description
1 polymer ?
#
loop_
_entity_poly.entity_id
_entity_poly.type
_entity_poly.pdbx_seq_one_letter_code
_entity_poly.pdbx_strand_id
1 'polypeptide(L)'
;RVDFKPNECSQRNIQRQVFTRIIGPCLMRKKVKALVILITLIALSINIYGILQLERNFNPLLYLNQDSYPIQYYDKLVEYYPDNGKRADIYLAGVDYYRDHDALVGLMSALRNNPYVNNRTLNSWFSKYEEWLDQRQH
;
A
#
# COMPACT_ATOMS: atom_id res chain seq x y z
N ARG A 1 -41.55 -8.41 -52.06
CA ARG A 1 -40.46 -8.45 -51.05
C ARG A 1 -39.34 -9.25 -51.68
N VAL A 2 -38.16 -8.66 -51.91
CA VAL A 2 -37.05 -9.35 -52.56
C VAL A 2 -36.38 -10.23 -51.50
N ASP A 3 -36.41 -11.54 -51.70
CA ASP A 3 -35.79 -12.49 -50.78
C ASP A 3 -34.27 -12.37 -50.88
N PHE A 4 -33.67 -11.71 -49.89
CA PHE A 4 -32.23 -11.59 -49.77
C PHE A 4 -31.62 -12.97 -49.51
N LYS A 5 -30.84 -13.46 -50.49
CA LYS A 5 -30.09 -14.71 -50.37
C LYS A 5 -28.63 -14.37 -50.04
N PRO A 6 -28.13 -14.67 -48.83
CA PRO A 6 -26.77 -14.30 -48.44
C PRO A 6 -25.73 -15.01 -49.32
N ASN A 7 -24.72 -14.25 -49.75
CA ASN A 7 -23.55 -14.70 -50.52
C ASN A 7 -22.76 -15.79 -49.76
N GLU A 8 -22.32 -16.85 -50.45
CA GLU A 8 -21.52 -17.95 -49.89
C GLU A 8 -20.25 -17.49 -49.15
N CYS A 9 -19.61 -16.41 -49.60
CA CYS A 9 -18.42 -15.85 -48.95
C CYS A 9 -18.75 -15.26 -47.58
N SER A 10 -19.95 -14.70 -47.41
CA SER A 10 -20.44 -14.15 -46.13
C SER A 10 -20.83 -15.25 -45.13
N GLN A 11 -21.11 -16.48 -45.58
CA GLN A 11 -21.40 -17.61 -44.69
C GLN A 11 -20.14 -18.36 -44.24
N ARG A 12 -18.97 -18.08 -44.84
CA ARG A 12 -17.71 -18.70 -44.42
C ARG A 12 -17.22 -18.08 -43.12
N ASN A 13 -17.32 -18.86 -42.05
CA ASN A 13 -16.77 -18.50 -40.76
C ASN A 13 -15.24 -18.75 -40.76
N ILE A 14 -14.47 -17.76 -41.23
CA ILE A 14 -13.01 -17.83 -41.36
C ILE A 14 -12.35 -18.14 -40.00
N GLN A 15 -12.88 -17.59 -38.91
CA GLN A 15 -12.42 -17.90 -37.56
C GLN A 15 -12.53 -19.40 -37.25
N ARG A 16 -13.68 -20.02 -37.56
CA ARG A 16 -13.87 -21.46 -37.38
C ARG A 16 -12.84 -22.27 -38.17
N GLN A 17 -12.55 -21.87 -39.42
CA GLN A 17 -11.58 -22.57 -40.26
C GLN A 17 -10.14 -22.47 -39.74
N VAL A 18 -9.73 -21.29 -39.25
CA VAL A 18 -8.40 -21.09 -38.64
C VAL A 18 -8.26 -21.94 -37.39
N PHE A 19 -9.27 -21.96 -36.52
CA PHE A 19 -9.24 -22.74 -35.28
C PHE A 19 -9.20 -24.25 -35.52
N THR A 20 -10.02 -24.78 -36.42
CA THR A 20 -10.05 -26.24 -36.67
C THR A 20 -8.86 -26.73 -37.48
N ARG A 21 -8.36 -25.94 -38.42
CA ARG A 21 -7.37 -26.43 -39.39
C ARG A 21 -5.93 -26.08 -39.02
N ILE A 22 -5.71 -24.98 -38.30
CA ILE A 22 -4.36 -24.49 -37.97
C ILE A 22 -4.11 -24.61 -36.46
N ILE A 23 -4.94 -23.97 -35.64
CA ILE A 23 -4.69 -23.88 -34.19
C ILE A 23 -4.87 -25.24 -33.49
N GLY A 24 -6.00 -25.91 -33.72
CA GLY A 24 -6.34 -27.18 -33.09
C GLY A 24 -5.28 -28.27 -33.30
N PRO A 25 -4.87 -28.57 -34.55
CA PRO A 25 -3.86 -29.59 -34.82
C PRO A 25 -2.48 -29.20 -34.29
N CYS A 26 -2.12 -27.91 -34.30
CA CYS A 26 -0.86 -27.42 -33.76
C CYS A 26 -0.81 -27.59 -32.23
N LEU A 27 -1.85 -27.14 -31.53
CA LEU A 27 -1.96 -27.23 -30.07
C LEU A 27 -2.07 -28.69 -29.59
N MET A 28 -2.62 -29.59 -30.40
CA MET A 28 -2.75 -31.01 -30.04
C MET A 28 -1.43 -31.81 -30.09
N ARG A 29 -0.36 -31.25 -30.68
CA ARG A 29 0.97 -31.90 -30.70
C ARG A 29 1.52 -31.99 -29.29
N LYS A 30 2.00 -33.18 -28.88
CA LYS A 30 2.52 -33.44 -27.52
C LYS A 30 3.59 -32.43 -27.07
N LYS A 31 4.53 -32.08 -27.96
CA LYS A 31 5.59 -31.09 -27.70
C LYS A 31 5.03 -29.68 -27.45
N VAL A 32 4.01 -29.27 -28.22
CA VAL A 32 3.38 -27.95 -28.09
C VAL A 32 2.56 -27.88 -26.80
N LYS A 33 1.81 -28.93 -26.45
CA LYS A 33 1.12 -29.00 -25.15
C LYS A 33 2.09 -28.86 -23.97
N ALA A 34 3.19 -29.61 -23.99
CA ALA A 34 4.20 -29.55 -22.94
C ALA A 34 4.80 -28.14 -22.81
N LEU A 35 5.08 -27.48 -23.93
CA LEU A 35 5.56 -26.10 -23.95
C LEU A 35 4.53 -25.13 -23.34
N VAL A 36 3.25 -25.25 -23.70
CA VAL A 36 2.19 -24.41 -23.14
C VAL A 36 2.08 -24.57 -21.63
N ILE A 37 2.12 -25.81 -21.12
CA ILE A 37 2.09 -26.09 -19.68
C ILE A 37 3.31 -25.49 -18.97
N LEU A 38 4.50 -25.58 -19.59
CA LEU A 38 5.71 -24.99 -19.03
C LEU A 38 5.58 -23.47 -18.94
N ILE A 39 5.09 -22.82 -19.99
CA ILE A 39 4.88 -21.37 -20.01
C ILE A 39 3.85 -20.95 -18.96
N THR A 40 2.75 -21.69 -18.81
CA THR A 40 1.73 -21.36 -17.81
C THR A 40 2.25 -21.54 -16.39
N LEU A 41 3.08 -22.55 -16.13
CA LEU A 41 3.74 -22.73 -14.83
C LEU A 41 4.72 -21.59 -14.53
N ILE A 42 5.51 -21.15 -15.51
CA ILE A 42 6.41 -19.99 -15.35
C ILE A 42 5.59 -18.73 -15.04
N ALA A 43 4.53 -18.47 -15.81
CA ALA A 43 3.65 -17.34 -15.58
C ALA A 43 3.01 -17.41 -14.18
N LEU A 44 2.55 -18.58 -13.74
CA LEU A 44 1.99 -18.79 -12.41
C LEU A 44 3.02 -18.47 -11.31
N SER A 45 4.25 -18.96 -11.44
CA SER A 45 5.33 -18.69 -10.47
C SER A 45 5.66 -17.19 -10.39
N ILE A 46 5.71 -16.49 -11.53
CA ILE A 46 5.93 -15.04 -11.57
C ILE A 46 4.77 -14.30 -10.88
N ASN A 47 3.52 -14.72 -11.10
CA ASN A 47 2.37 -14.12 -10.45
C ASN A 47 2.38 -14.35 -8.94
N ILE A 48 2.68 -15.57 -8.48
CA ILE A 48 2.83 -15.88 -7.06
C ILE A 48 3.92 -15.00 -6.43
N TYR A 49 5.08 -14.91 -7.08
CA TYR A 49 6.16 -14.04 -6.63
C TYR A 49 5.73 -12.57 -6.55
N GLY A 50 5.03 -12.06 -7.57
CA GLY A 50 4.50 -10.70 -7.58
C GLY A 50 3.50 -10.42 -6.46
N ILE A 51 2.62 -11.38 -6.15
CA ILE A 51 1.67 -11.27 -5.03
C ILE A 51 2.41 -11.24 -3.69
N LEU A 52 3.47 -12.04 -3.52
CA LEU A 52 4.26 -12.05 -2.29
C LEU A 52 5.06 -10.75 -2.09
N GLN A 53 5.48 -10.10 -3.18
CA GLN A 53 6.18 -8.82 -3.17
C GLN A 53 5.24 -7.61 -3.10
N LEU A 54 3.91 -7.83 -3.07
CA LEU A 54 2.96 -6.74 -3.04
C LEU A 54 3.00 -6.03 -1.68
N GLU A 55 3.71 -4.91 -1.62
CA GLU A 55 3.72 -4.04 -0.45
C GLU A 55 2.31 -3.47 -0.19
N ARG A 56 1.76 -3.74 1.00
CA ARG A 56 0.47 -3.19 1.43
C ARG A 56 0.64 -1.78 2.02
N ASN A 57 1.30 -0.90 1.28
CA ASN A 57 1.54 0.47 1.70
C ASN A 57 0.44 1.37 1.12
N PHE A 58 -0.46 1.85 1.98
CA PHE A 58 -1.47 2.83 1.57
C PHE A 58 -0.86 4.24 1.57
N ASN A 59 -0.71 4.84 0.39
CA ASN A 59 -0.32 6.24 0.25
C ASN A 59 -1.52 7.08 -0.21
N PRO A 60 -2.19 7.83 0.69
CA PRO A 60 -3.35 8.64 0.34
C PRO A 60 -3.03 9.76 -0.68
N LEU A 61 -1.77 10.17 -0.78
CA LEU A 61 -1.33 11.23 -1.68
C LEU A 61 -1.44 10.82 -3.16
N LEU A 62 -1.40 9.52 -3.46
CA LEU A 62 -1.58 9.01 -4.83
C LEU A 62 -2.97 9.29 -5.40
N TYR A 63 -3.96 9.50 -4.53
CA TYR A 63 -5.34 9.80 -4.94
C TYR A 63 -5.60 11.30 -5.14
N LEU A 64 -4.64 12.15 -4.79
CA LEU A 64 -4.73 13.59 -4.99
C LEU A 64 -4.24 13.95 -6.40
N ASN A 65 -4.71 15.09 -6.89
CA ASN A 65 -4.17 15.67 -8.11
C ASN A 65 -2.68 16.01 -7.89
N GLN A 66 -1.80 15.44 -8.71
CA GLN A 66 -0.36 15.59 -8.60
C GLN A 66 0.09 17.07 -8.77
N ASP A 67 -0.68 17.86 -9.52
CA ASP A 67 -0.40 19.28 -9.72
C ASP A 67 -0.97 20.18 -8.62
N SER A 68 -1.62 19.60 -7.60
CA SER A 68 -2.25 20.39 -6.54
C SER A 68 -1.23 20.95 -5.55
N TYR A 69 -1.54 22.14 -5.01
CA TYR A 69 -0.71 22.79 -3.99
C TYR A 69 -0.36 21.89 -2.79
N PRO A 70 -1.28 21.09 -2.22
CA PRO A 70 -0.94 20.18 -1.11
C PRO A 70 0.15 19.15 -1.44
N ILE A 71 0.16 18.61 -2.66
CA ILE A 71 1.20 17.67 -3.11
C ILE A 71 2.54 18.40 -3.23
N GLN A 72 2.57 19.54 -3.91
CA GLN A 72 3.79 20.32 -4.06
C GLN A 72 4.37 20.75 -2.70
N TYR A 73 3.51 21.15 -1.76
CA TYR A 73 3.92 21.47 -0.39
C TYR A 73 4.50 20.23 0.31
N TYR A 74 3.80 19.08 0.25
CA TYR A 74 4.26 17.84 0.86
C TYR A 74 5.60 17.39 0.28
N ASP A 75 5.78 17.46 -1.03
CA ASP A 75 7.03 17.09 -1.70
C ASP A 75 8.20 17.94 -1.22
N LYS A 76 8.01 19.26 -1.11
CA LYS A 76 9.00 20.17 -0.53
C LYS A 76 9.24 19.92 0.96
N LEU A 77 8.20 19.57 1.71
CA LEU A 77 8.33 19.22 3.12
C LEU A 77 9.21 17.97 3.29
N VAL A 78 8.98 16.92 2.50
CA VAL A 78 9.78 15.68 2.55
C VAL A 78 11.21 15.91 2.02
N GLU A 79 11.38 16.75 1.00
CA GLU A 79 12.69 17.09 0.43
C GLU A 79 13.59 17.82 1.44
N TYR A 80 13.06 18.83 2.14
CA TYR A 80 13.86 19.64 3.08
C TYR A 80 13.85 19.13 4.51
N TYR A 81 12.85 18.32 4.89
CA TYR A 81 12.65 17.84 6.27
C TYR A 81 12.35 16.34 6.36
N PRO A 82 13.20 15.46 5.79
CA PRO A 82 12.94 14.02 5.75
C PRO A 82 12.87 13.37 7.14
N ASP A 83 13.61 13.91 8.11
CA ASP A 83 13.74 13.35 9.47
C ASP A 83 12.66 13.81 10.44
N ASN A 84 11.78 14.75 10.04
CA ASN A 84 10.78 15.32 10.93
C ASN A 84 9.56 14.40 11.15
N GLY A 85 9.49 13.28 10.42
CA GLY A 85 8.42 12.29 10.57
C GLY A 85 7.02 12.89 10.39
N LYS A 86 6.01 12.24 10.97
CA LYS A 86 4.63 12.76 11.01
C LYS A 86 4.32 13.20 12.43
N ARG A 87 3.68 14.36 12.57
CA ARG A 87 3.14 14.81 13.86
C ARG A 87 1.97 13.91 14.25
N ALA A 88 2.00 13.44 15.49
CA ALA A 88 0.93 12.65 16.09
C ALA A 88 0.67 13.18 17.51
N ASP A 89 -0.59 13.16 17.91
CA ASP A 89 -1.03 13.59 19.23
C ASP A 89 -1.64 12.39 19.96
N ILE A 90 -1.29 12.23 21.24
CA ILE A 90 -1.82 11.17 22.10
C ILE A 90 -2.80 11.79 23.07
N TYR A 91 -4.06 11.36 22.99
CA TYR A 91 -5.12 11.78 23.89
C TYR A 91 -5.45 10.66 24.86
N LEU A 92 -5.47 10.99 26.15
CA LEU A 92 -5.81 10.06 27.22
C LEU A 92 -7.21 10.40 27.73
N ALA A 93 -8.04 9.38 27.95
CA ALA A 93 -9.39 9.52 28.47
C ALA A 93 -9.54 8.63 29.73
N GLY A 94 -10.25 9.14 30.74
CA GLY A 94 -10.53 8.39 31.97
C GLY A 94 -9.31 8.19 32.89
N VAL A 95 -8.29 9.05 32.79
CA VAL A 95 -7.08 8.98 33.62
C VAL A 95 -7.28 9.76 34.91
N ASP A 96 -6.93 9.14 36.04
CA ASP A 96 -6.76 9.82 37.31
C ASP A 96 -5.29 10.19 37.49
N TYR A 97 -4.94 11.45 37.22
CA TYR A 97 -3.55 11.93 37.22
C TYR A 97 -2.82 11.78 38.56
N TYR A 98 -3.57 11.62 39.66
CA TYR A 98 -2.96 11.37 40.97
C TYR A 98 -2.72 9.87 41.19
N ARG A 99 -3.73 9.03 40.92
CA ARG A 99 -3.65 7.59 41.18
C ARG A 99 -2.83 6.83 40.12
N ASP A 100 -2.84 7.33 38.89
CA ASP A 100 -2.17 6.72 37.73
C ASP A 100 -0.80 7.34 37.45
N HIS A 101 -0.25 8.10 38.40
CA HIS A 101 1.02 8.84 38.25
C HIS A 101 2.16 7.95 37.73
N ASP A 102 2.43 6.82 38.39
CA ASP A 102 3.50 5.89 37.98
C ASP A 102 3.31 5.36 36.56
N ALA A 103 2.06 5.11 36.16
CA ALA A 103 1.73 4.64 34.82
C ALA A 103 1.97 5.73 33.77
N LEU A 104 1.68 7.00 34.10
CA LEU A 104 1.97 8.14 33.23
C LEU A 104 3.48 8.39 33.09
N VAL A 105 4.24 8.27 34.17
CA VAL A 105 5.71 8.32 34.14
C VAL A 105 6.26 7.19 33.26
N GLY A 106 5.75 5.97 33.42
CA GLY A 106 6.10 4.82 32.60
C GLY A 106 5.81 5.04 31.11
N LEU A 107 4.63 5.58 30.78
CA LEU A 107 4.25 5.93 29.41
C LEU A 107 5.23 6.94 28.80
N MET A 108 5.57 8.00 29.54
CA MET A 108 6.53 9.00 29.07
C MET A 108 7.91 8.41 28.83
N SER A 109 8.38 7.54 29.72
CA SER A 109 9.65 6.83 29.55
C SER A 109 9.63 5.93 28.30
N ALA A 110 8.53 5.18 28.09
CA ALA A 110 8.37 4.34 26.91
C ALA A 110 8.37 5.16 25.60
N LEU A 111 7.71 6.31 25.59
CA LEU A 111 7.70 7.22 24.43
C LEU A 111 9.10 7.81 24.15
N ARG A 112 9.83 8.23 25.18
CA ARG A 112 11.19 8.79 25.03
C ARG A 112 12.20 7.78 24.50
N ASN A 113 12.04 6.51 24.87
CA ASN A 113 12.94 5.42 24.48
C ASN A 113 12.54 4.72 23.17
N ASN A 114 11.42 5.12 22.55
CA ASN A 114 10.96 4.51 21.31
C ASN A 114 11.75 5.05 20.11
N PRO A 115 12.38 4.19 19.28
CA PRO A 115 13.18 4.62 18.13
C PRO A 115 12.37 5.32 17.03
N TYR A 116 11.04 5.15 17.02
CA TYR A 116 10.13 5.78 16.05
C TYR A 116 9.59 7.13 16.54
N VAL A 117 9.87 7.51 17.77
CA VAL A 117 9.47 8.79 18.36
C VAL A 117 10.69 9.69 18.46
N ASN A 118 10.60 10.87 17.87
CA ASN A 118 11.66 11.85 18.03
C ASN A 118 11.59 12.45 19.45
N ASN A 119 12.48 11.99 20.33
CA ASN A 119 12.54 12.42 21.71
C ASN A 119 12.72 13.95 21.86
N ARG A 120 13.32 14.64 20.88
CA ARG A 120 13.51 16.11 20.93
C ARG A 120 12.23 16.90 20.70
N THR A 121 11.20 16.28 20.12
CA THR A 121 9.92 16.94 19.80
C THR A 121 8.77 16.45 20.67
N LEU A 122 9.03 15.49 21.57
CA LEU A 122 8.05 15.02 22.53
C LEU A 122 7.70 16.14 23.52
N ASN A 123 6.47 16.64 23.45
CA ASN A 123 5.98 17.69 24.32
C ASN A 123 4.78 17.17 25.12
N SER A 124 4.99 16.99 26.42
CA SER A 124 3.95 16.56 27.35
C SER A 124 3.75 17.61 28.43
N TRP A 125 2.50 18.00 28.66
CA TRP A 125 2.15 18.88 29.78
C TRP A 125 2.38 18.19 31.14
N PHE A 126 2.18 16.87 31.25
CA PHE A 126 2.37 16.12 32.49
C PHE A 126 3.83 16.16 32.96
N SER A 127 4.77 15.79 32.09
CA SER A 127 6.21 15.95 32.37
C SER A 127 6.60 17.37 32.77
N LYS A 128 6.06 18.40 32.12
CA LYS A 128 6.33 19.80 32.50
C LYS A 128 5.76 20.18 33.86
N TYR A 129 4.61 19.60 34.22
CA TYR A 129 4.01 19.79 35.53
C TYR A 129 4.83 19.14 36.64
N GLU A 130 5.34 17.92 36.42
CA GLU A 130 6.27 17.25 37.33
C GLU A 130 7.55 18.06 37.53
N GLU A 131 8.18 18.50 36.43
CA GLU A 131 9.37 19.37 36.48
C GLU A 131 9.12 20.65 37.28
N TRP A 132 7.93 21.23 37.17
CA TRP A 132 7.54 22.43 37.93
C TRP A 132 7.29 22.15 39.41
N LEU A 133 6.74 20.98 39.76
CA LEU A 133 6.56 20.57 41.16
C LEU A 133 7.92 20.39 41.85
N ASP A 134 8.85 19.70 41.19
CA ASP A 134 10.20 19.45 41.71
C ASP A 134 10.95 20.76 41.98
N GLN A 135 10.81 21.75 41.09
CA GLN A 135 11.43 23.07 41.25
C GLN A 135 10.90 23.88 42.44
N ARG A 136 9.71 23.54 42.97
CA ARG A 136 9.08 24.26 44.09
C ARG A 136 9.22 23.56 45.44
N GLN A 137 9.69 22.32 45.44
CA GLN A 137 9.98 21.57 46.68
C GLN A 137 11.40 21.82 47.21
N HIS A 138 12.23 22.55 46.45
CA HIS A 138 13.51 23.12 46.85
C HIS A 138 13.40 24.64 47.05
#